data_AF-A0A0N4YD25-F1
#
_entry.id   AF-A0A0N4YD25-F1
#
_cell.length_a   1.000
_cell.length_b   1.000
_cell.length_c   1.000
_cell.angle_alpha   90.00
_cell.angle_beta   90.00
_cell.angle_gamma   90.00
#
_symmetry.space_group_name_H-M   'P 1'
#
loop_
_entity.id
_entity.type
_entity.pdbx_description
1 polymer ?
#
loop_
_entity_poly.entity_id
_entity_poly.type
_entity_poly.pdbx_seq_one_letter_code
_entity_poly.pdbx_strand_id
1 'polypeptide(L)'
;LGILSAIPYIAYFVVINVGGVLADFIRSRKILGTLNTRRAAMLIALLGQGMFLVLSGYCGCGQEALVIVFITAGMAISGLQYSGFVVNYLDIAPSFSGTIMGMGNTISCLAGIVSPMVTSALTPNGTQEEWQGVLWLTAGILTAGALIFAIFASGEVQTWAKHKGGEAAEELPLKEAEINLEKDTH
;
A
#
# COMPACT_ATOMS: atom_id res chain seq x y z
N LEU A 1 5.91 -27.84 -5.32
CA LEU A 1 5.12 -26.62 -5.51
C LEU A 1 5.14 -25.68 -4.29
N GLY A 2 4.96 -26.17 -3.05
CA GLY A 2 4.82 -25.29 -1.87
C GLY A 2 5.93 -24.24 -1.66
N ILE A 3 7.20 -24.62 -1.83
CA ILE A 3 8.33 -23.68 -1.70
C ILE A 3 8.27 -22.59 -2.78
N LEU A 4 7.99 -22.96 -4.04
CA LEU A 4 7.89 -22.00 -5.15
C LEU A 4 6.73 -21.01 -4.94
N SER A 5 5.61 -21.47 -4.40
CA SER A 5 4.47 -20.61 -4.07
C SER A 5 4.74 -19.68 -2.87
N ALA A 6 5.71 -20.00 -2.01
CA ALA A 6 6.06 -19.15 -0.85
C ALA A 6 7.01 -18.00 -1.21
N ILE A 7 7.81 -18.14 -2.29
CA ILE A 7 8.81 -17.14 -2.70
C ILE A 7 8.23 -15.73 -2.87
N PRO A 8 7.09 -15.52 -3.59
CA PRO A 8 6.50 -14.21 -3.75
C PRO A 8 6.10 -13.56 -2.43
N TYR A 9 5.54 -14.33 -1.50
CA TYR A 9 5.10 -13.84 -0.20
C TYR A 9 6.27 -13.49 0.73
N ILE A 10 7.35 -14.27 0.69
CA ILE A 10 8.57 -13.96 1.45
C ILE A 10 9.19 -12.67 0.90
N ALA A 11 9.34 -12.56 -0.42
CA ALA A 11 9.86 -11.35 -1.05
C ALA A 11 9.00 -10.12 -0.74
N TYR A 12 7.68 -10.27 -0.79
CA TYR A 12 6.71 -9.26 -0.39
C TYR A 12 6.89 -8.81 1.06
N PHE A 13 7.01 -9.76 2.00
CA PHE A 13 7.24 -9.45 3.40
C PHE A 13 8.54 -8.67 3.63
N VAL A 14 9.63 -9.07 2.96
CA VAL A 14 10.91 -8.37 3.04
C VAL A 14 10.77 -6.93 2.54
N VAL A 15 10.12 -6.72 1.39
CA VAL A 15 9.95 -5.38 0.81
C VAL A 15 9.02 -4.50 1.65
N ILE A 16 8.01 -5.04 2.32
CA ILE A 16 7.19 -4.27 3.27
C ILE A 16 8.07 -3.66 4.37
N ASN A 17 8.93 -4.47 4.98
CA ASN A 17 9.80 -4.03 6.07
C ASN A 17 10.84 -3.01 5.57
N VAL A 18 11.51 -3.32 4.45
CA VAL A 18 12.49 -2.42 3.83
C VAL A 18 11.84 -1.11 3.40
N GLY A 19 10.63 -1.16 2.83
CA GLY A 19 9.85 0.01 2.42
C GLY A 19 9.51 0.92 3.59
N GLY A 20 9.13 0.35 4.74
CA GLY A 20 8.91 1.11 5.97
C GLY A 20 10.17 1.85 6.43
N VAL A 21 11.30 1.13 6.56
CA VAL A 21 12.59 1.72 6.96
C VAL A 21 13.04 2.80 5.98
N LEU A 22 12.88 2.56 4.67
CA LEU A 22 13.24 3.53 3.64
C LEU A 22 12.37 4.79 3.72
N ALA A 23 11.06 4.64 3.93
CA ALA A 23 10.15 5.77 4.09
C ALA A 23 10.50 6.61 5.33
N ASP A 24 10.84 5.97 6.45
CA ASP A 24 11.29 6.65 7.66
C ASP A 24 12.66 7.33 7.48
N PHE A 25 13.57 6.71 6.73
CA PHE A 25 14.86 7.32 6.38
C PHE A 25 14.69 8.57 5.51
N ILE A 26 13.88 8.49 4.46
CA ILE A 26 13.56 9.62 3.57
C ILE A 26 12.95 10.78 4.37
N ARG A 27 12.03 10.47 5.30
CA ARG A 27 11.36 11.46 6.14
C ARG A 27 12.30 12.09 7.17
N SER A 28 13.10 11.28 7.87
CA SER A 28 14.04 11.77 8.90
C SER A 28 15.14 12.66 8.32
N ARG A 29 15.55 12.41 7.08
CA ARG A 29 16.50 13.25 6.34
C ARG A 29 15.85 14.49 5.69
N LYS A 30 14.53 14.69 5.87
CA LYS A 30 13.75 15.78 5.26
C LYS A 30 13.92 15.88 3.73
N ILE A 31 14.18 14.75 3.06
CA ILE A 31 14.37 14.70 1.60
C ILE A 31 13.04 14.93 0.88
N LEU A 32 11.97 14.29 1.38
CA LEU A 32 10.60 14.46 0.91
C LEU A 32 9.67 14.69 2.11
N GLY A 33 8.62 15.47 1.90
CA GLY A 33 7.51 15.57 2.86
C GLY A 33 6.80 14.22 3.05
N THR A 34 6.04 14.09 4.14
CA THR A 34 5.23 12.89 4.44
C THR A 34 4.38 12.49 3.25
N LEU A 35 3.54 13.41 2.75
CA LEU A 35 2.65 13.18 1.63
C LEU A 35 3.39 12.75 0.35
N ASN A 36 4.46 13.44 -0.01
CA ASN A 36 5.23 13.12 -1.22
C ASN A 36 5.92 11.75 -1.12
N THR A 37 6.37 11.37 0.08
CA THR A 37 6.91 10.04 0.34
C THR A 37 5.83 8.96 0.16
N ARG A 38 4.61 9.17 0.70
CA ARG A 38 3.49 8.24 0.52
C ARG A 38 3.08 8.11 -0.95
N ARG A 39 2.99 9.23 -1.68
CA ARG A 39 2.65 9.26 -3.11
C ARG A 39 3.70 8.53 -3.94
N ALA A 40 4.99 8.80 -3.71
CA ALA A 40 6.08 8.14 -4.39
C ALA A 40 6.06 6.62 -4.14
N ALA A 41 5.88 6.19 -2.89
CA ALA A 41 5.78 4.77 -2.54
C ALA A 41 4.61 4.09 -3.27
N MET A 42 3.43 4.71 -3.31
CA MET A 42 2.26 4.18 -4.01
C MET A 42 2.45 4.11 -5.53
N LEU A 43 3.01 5.16 -6.14
CA LEU A 43 3.29 5.19 -7.57
C LEU A 43 4.30 4.11 -7.97
N ILE A 44 5.42 3.99 -7.24
CA ILE A 44 6.45 2.98 -7.53
C ILE A 44 5.88 1.56 -7.34
N ALA A 45 5.11 1.34 -6.27
CA ALA A 45 4.51 0.03 -5.99
C ALA A 45 3.57 -0.42 -7.11
N LEU A 46 2.57 0.40 -7.44
CA LEU A 46 1.49 -0.01 -8.34
C LEU A 46 1.92 0.03 -9.82
N LEU A 47 2.70 1.02 -10.24
CA LEU A 47 3.23 1.07 -11.61
C LEU A 47 4.27 -0.03 -11.83
N GLY A 48 5.14 -0.26 -10.85
CA GLY A 48 6.13 -1.34 -10.88
C GLY A 48 5.46 -2.70 -10.93
N GLN A 49 4.46 -2.96 -10.08
CA GLN A 49 3.69 -4.20 -10.10
C GLN A 49 3.01 -4.41 -11.46
N GLY A 50 2.34 -3.39 -12.00
CA GLY A 50 1.70 -3.47 -13.31
C GLY A 50 2.68 -3.77 -14.43
N MET A 51 3.85 -3.12 -14.43
CA MET A 51 4.92 -3.37 -15.41
C MET A 51 5.40 -4.82 -15.37
N PHE A 52 5.74 -5.34 -14.19
CA PHE A 52 6.21 -6.72 -14.06
C PHE A 52 5.14 -7.75 -14.42
N LEU A 53 3.87 -7.48 -14.11
CA LEU A 53 2.75 -8.34 -14.52
C LEU A 53 2.63 -8.39 -16.05
N VAL A 54 2.67 -7.24 -16.74
CA VAL A 54 2.63 -7.19 -18.20
C VAL A 54 3.82 -7.94 -18.82
N LEU A 55 5.04 -7.72 -18.30
CA LEU A 55 6.23 -8.44 -18.76
C LEU A 55 6.09 -9.96 -18.62
N SER A 56 5.46 -10.44 -17.54
CA SER A 56 5.23 -11.87 -17.34
C SER A 56 4.33 -12.50 -18.41
N GLY A 57 3.40 -11.72 -19.00
CA GLY A 57 2.50 -12.18 -20.07
C GLY A 57 3.19 -12.37 -21.42
N TYR A 58 4.37 -11.80 -21.61
CA TYR A 58 5.16 -11.94 -22.84
C TYR A 58 6.21 -13.06 -22.78
N CYS A 59 6.32 -13.76 -21.64
CA CYS A 59 7.17 -14.94 -21.54
C CYS A 59 6.62 -16.09 -22.40
N GLY A 60 7.49 -16.74 -23.17
CA GLY A 60 7.12 -17.84 -24.06
C GLY A 60 7.26 -19.23 -23.43
N CYS A 61 6.98 -20.27 -24.22
CA CYS A 61 7.18 -21.66 -23.81
C CYS A 61 8.63 -21.94 -23.37
N GLY A 62 8.80 -22.59 -22.22
CA GLY A 62 10.12 -22.90 -21.64
C GLY A 62 10.73 -21.80 -20.77
N GLN A 63 10.04 -20.66 -20.60
CA GLN A 63 10.49 -19.53 -19.78
C GLN A 63 9.78 -19.44 -18.42
N GLU A 64 9.36 -20.57 -17.85
CA GLU A 64 8.61 -20.62 -16.58
C GLU A 64 9.36 -19.95 -15.42
N ALA A 65 10.68 -20.11 -15.37
CA ALA A 65 11.51 -19.46 -14.37
C ALA A 65 11.45 -17.92 -14.46
N LEU A 66 11.41 -17.36 -15.68
CA LEU A 66 11.29 -15.91 -15.89
C LEU A 66 9.91 -15.39 -15.48
N VAL A 67 8.84 -16.15 -15.77
CA VAL A 67 7.49 -15.83 -15.29
C VAL A 67 7.45 -15.74 -13.77
N ILE A 68 8.02 -16.74 -13.08
CA ILE A 68 8.08 -16.76 -11.62
C ILE A 68 8.88 -15.56 -11.09
N VAL A 69 10.00 -15.22 -11.71
CA VAL A 69 10.81 -14.05 -11.33
C VAL A 69 10.03 -12.75 -11.49
N PHE A 70 9.34 -12.54 -12.63
CA PHE A 70 8.57 -11.32 -12.84
C PHE A 70 7.36 -11.22 -11.90
N ILE A 71 6.60 -12.29 -11.72
CA ILE A 71 5.47 -12.29 -10.77
C ILE A 71 5.98 -12.05 -9.33
N THR A 72 7.10 -12.67 -8.96
CA THR A 72 7.74 -12.46 -7.65
C THR A 72 8.18 -11.01 -7.49
N ALA A 73 8.86 -10.43 -8.49
CA ALA A 73 9.32 -9.05 -8.44
C ALA A 73 8.14 -8.06 -8.39
N GLY A 74 7.10 -8.31 -9.17
CA GLY A 74 5.85 -7.53 -9.15
C GLY A 74 5.13 -7.61 -7.81
N MET A 75 5.05 -8.80 -7.22
CA MET A 75 4.49 -8.96 -5.88
C MET A 75 5.36 -8.26 -4.84
N ALA A 76 6.69 -8.43 -4.90
CA ALA A 76 7.62 -7.83 -3.97
C ALA A 76 7.51 -6.30 -3.97
N ILE A 77 7.61 -5.66 -5.14
CA ILE A 77 7.52 -4.19 -5.26
C ILE A 77 6.16 -3.66 -4.80
N SER A 78 5.08 -4.44 -4.96
CA SER A 78 3.77 -4.04 -4.45
C SER A 78 3.79 -3.84 -2.93
N GLY A 79 4.68 -4.50 -2.18
CA GLY A 79 4.85 -4.33 -0.74
C GLY A 79 5.10 -2.89 -0.29
N LEU A 80 5.71 -2.05 -1.14
CA LEU A 80 5.92 -0.63 -0.86
C LEU A 80 4.61 0.13 -0.63
N GLN A 81 3.48 -0.35 -1.15
CA GLN A 81 2.16 0.28 -0.95
C GLN A 81 1.78 0.39 0.54
N TYR A 82 2.24 -0.54 1.39
CA TYR A 82 1.96 -0.51 2.83
C TYR A 82 2.59 0.70 3.51
N SER A 83 3.78 1.12 3.04
CA SER A 83 4.41 2.36 3.50
C SER A 83 3.71 3.61 2.95
N GLY A 84 2.81 3.47 1.97
CA GLY A 84 2.02 4.54 1.38
C GLY A 84 0.64 4.66 2.00
N PHE A 85 -0.29 3.78 1.61
CA PHE A 85 -1.72 3.96 1.92
C PHE A 85 -2.10 3.63 3.37
N VAL A 86 -1.48 2.61 3.98
CA VAL A 86 -1.85 2.18 5.35
C VAL A 86 -1.55 3.29 6.33
N VAL A 87 -0.36 3.89 6.22
CA VAL A 87 0.03 5.01 7.09
C VAL A 87 -0.77 6.27 6.76
N ASN A 88 -1.16 6.45 5.49
CA ASN A 88 -1.98 7.59 5.08
C ASN A 88 -3.38 7.60 5.74
N TYR A 89 -3.96 6.45 6.12
CA TYR A 89 -5.20 6.45 6.90
C TYR A 89 -5.02 7.01 8.32
N LEU A 90 -3.88 6.71 8.95
CA LEU A 90 -3.51 7.25 10.25
C LEU A 90 -3.22 8.76 10.17
N ASP A 91 -2.56 9.19 9.10
CA ASP A 91 -2.25 10.60 8.84
C ASP A 91 -3.53 11.45 8.64
N ILE A 92 -4.56 10.89 7.99
CA ILE A 92 -5.81 11.59 7.65
C ILE A 92 -6.81 11.63 8.80
N ALA A 93 -7.00 10.51 9.50
CA ALA A 93 -8.06 10.37 10.50
C ALA A 93 -7.69 9.33 11.56
N PRO A 94 -6.80 9.66 12.51
CA PRO A 94 -6.27 8.70 13.47
C PRO A 94 -7.37 8.00 14.28
N SER A 95 -8.35 8.74 14.80
CA SER A 95 -9.47 8.21 15.60
C SER A 95 -10.49 7.38 14.80
N PHE A 96 -10.53 7.53 13.47
CA PHE A 96 -11.48 6.83 12.58
C PHE A 96 -10.78 5.88 11.59
N SER A 97 -9.46 5.73 11.71
CA SER A 97 -8.61 5.01 10.76
C SER A 97 -9.04 3.56 10.58
N GLY A 98 -9.40 2.88 11.67
CA GLY A 98 -9.91 1.50 11.64
C GLY A 98 -11.21 1.37 10.83
N THR A 99 -12.15 2.29 10.98
CA THR A 99 -13.41 2.29 10.23
C THR A 99 -13.18 2.53 8.74
N ILE A 100 -12.33 3.51 8.38
CA ILE A 100 -11.99 3.79 6.98
C ILE A 100 -11.28 2.60 6.34
N MET A 101 -10.31 2.01 7.04
CA MET A 101 -9.58 0.83 6.59
C MET A 101 -10.53 -0.36 6.40
N GLY A 102 -11.47 -0.57 7.31
CA GLY A 102 -12.50 -1.60 7.22
C GLY A 102 -13.40 -1.42 5.99
N MET A 103 -13.89 -0.20 5.74
CA MET A 103 -14.66 0.11 4.53
C MET A 103 -13.86 -0.16 3.26
N GLY A 104 -12.59 0.26 3.22
CA GLY A 104 -11.69 -0.02 2.09
C GLY A 104 -11.47 -1.52 1.86
N ASN A 105 -11.34 -2.30 2.93
CA ASN A 105 -11.21 -3.75 2.84
C ASN A 105 -12.49 -4.41 2.29
N THR A 106 -13.67 -3.97 2.71
CA THR A 106 -14.94 -4.48 2.18
C THR A 106 -15.06 -4.25 0.68
N ILE A 107 -14.72 -3.06 0.20
CA ILE A 107 -14.70 -2.75 -1.25
C ILE A 107 -13.69 -3.66 -1.97
N SER A 108 -12.51 -3.86 -1.38
CA SER A 108 -11.47 -4.73 -1.93
C SER A 108 -11.91 -6.18 -2.01
N CYS A 109 -12.63 -6.69 -0.98
CA CYS A 109 -13.21 -8.03 -0.99
C CYS A 109 -14.25 -8.20 -2.09
N LEU A 110 -15.14 -7.22 -2.28
CA LEU A 110 -16.12 -7.24 -3.39
C LEU A 110 -15.42 -7.27 -4.75
N ALA A 111 -14.37 -6.46 -4.94
CA ALA A 111 -13.55 -6.50 -6.15
C ALA A 111 -12.88 -7.87 -6.34
N GLY A 112 -12.40 -8.49 -5.25
CA GLY A 112 -11.82 -9.83 -5.25
C GLY A 112 -12.81 -10.93 -5.64
N ILE A 113 -14.09 -10.80 -5.29
CA ILE A 113 -15.16 -11.72 -5.72
C ILE A 113 -15.44 -11.56 -7.22
N VAL A 114 -15.41 -10.33 -7.74
CA VAL A 114 -15.70 -10.03 -9.15
C VAL A 114 -14.53 -10.36 -10.08
N SER A 115 -13.30 -10.26 -9.60
CA SER A 115 -12.09 -10.42 -10.41
C SER A 115 -11.99 -11.77 -11.16
N PRO A 116 -12.27 -12.95 -10.55
CA PRO A 116 -12.28 -14.22 -11.26
C PRO A 116 -13.34 -14.30 -12.35
N MET A 117 -14.53 -13.70 -12.13
CA MET A 117 -15.60 -13.69 -13.14
C MET A 117 -15.16 -12.92 -14.39
N VAL A 118 -14.59 -11.73 -14.21
CA VAL A 118 -14.06 -10.93 -15.32
C VAL A 118 -12.91 -11.64 -16.02
N THR A 119 -11.97 -12.22 -15.25
CA THR A 119 -10.83 -12.97 -15.81
C THR A 119 -11.32 -14.14 -16.65
N SER A 120 -12.25 -14.94 -16.13
CA SER A 120 -12.81 -16.10 -16.85
C SER A 120 -13.55 -15.72 -18.13
N ALA A 121 -14.24 -14.58 -18.13
CA ALA A 121 -14.93 -14.06 -19.32
C ALA A 121 -13.94 -13.57 -20.40
N LEU A 122 -12.78 -13.07 -19.98
CA LEU A 122 -11.73 -12.57 -20.89
C LEU A 122 -10.80 -13.68 -21.41
N THR A 123 -10.75 -14.83 -20.72
CA THR A 123 -9.90 -15.97 -21.10
C THR A 123 -10.73 -17.24 -21.39
N PRO A 124 -11.67 -17.22 -22.36
CA PRO A 124 -12.51 -18.38 -22.65
C PRO A 124 -11.73 -19.58 -23.19
N ASN A 125 -10.62 -19.35 -23.88
CA ASN A 125 -9.79 -20.40 -24.47
C ASN A 125 -8.45 -20.60 -23.72
N GLY A 126 -8.12 -19.69 -22.80
CA GLY A 126 -6.89 -19.72 -22.01
C GLY A 126 -5.64 -19.43 -22.84
N THR A 127 -5.77 -18.72 -23.96
CA THR A 127 -4.62 -18.42 -24.84
C THR A 127 -3.72 -17.35 -24.22
N GLN A 128 -2.46 -17.32 -24.66
CA GLN A 128 -1.51 -16.30 -24.18
C GLN A 128 -1.99 -14.87 -24.49
N GLU A 129 -2.61 -14.64 -25.65
CA GLU A 129 -3.14 -13.32 -26.02
C GLU A 129 -4.29 -12.88 -25.10
N GLU A 130 -5.19 -13.80 -24.75
CA GLU A 130 -6.28 -13.53 -23.80
C GLU A 130 -5.71 -13.14 -22.41
N TRP A 131 -4.71 -13.87 -21.92
CA TRP A 131 -4.03 -13.57 -20.67
C TRP A 131 -3.26 -12.24 -20.70
N GLN A 132 -2.61 -11.91 -21.81
CA GLN A 132 -1.99 -10.60 -22.01
C GLN A 132 -3.02 -9.47 -21.89
N GLY A 133 -4.22 -9.66 -22.45
CA GLY A 133 -5.34 -8.73 -22.29
C GLY A 133 -5.72 -8.51 -20.83
N VAL A 134 -5.84 -9.58 -20.04
CA VAL A 134 -6.11 -9.50 -18.58
C VAL A 134 -5.00 -8.77 -17.84
N LEU A 135 -3.73 -9.03 -18.16
CA LEU A 135 -2.58 -8.40 -17.52
C LEU A 135 -2.50 -6.91 -17.83
N TRP A 136 -2.78 -6.50 -19.06
CA TRP A 136 -2.88 -5.10 -19.45
C TRP A 136 -4.05 -4.39 -18.77
N LEU A 137 -5.22 -5.02 -18.69
CA LEU A 137 -6.36 -4.50 -17.94
C LEU A 137 -5.98 -4.29 -16.46
N THR A 138 -5.32 -5.27 -15.86
CA THR A 138 -4.85 -5.19 -14.47
C THR A 138 -3.87 -4.04 -14.28
N ALA A 139 -2.88 -3.90 -15.18
CA ALA A 139 -1.93 -2.78 -15.15
C ALA A 139 -2.61 -1.42 -15.31
N GLY A 140 -3.65 -1.33 -16.14
CA GLY A 140 -4.48 -0.13 -16.28
C GLY A 140 -5.20 0.23 -14.99
N ILE A 141 -5.83 -0.75 -14.32
CA ILE A 141 -6.50 -0.55 -13.02
C ILE A 141 -5.50 -0.11 -11.94
N LEU A 142 -4.35 -0.77 -11.84
CA LEU A 142 -3.29 -0.42 -10.89
C LEU A 142 -2.80 1.00 -11.12
N THR A 143 -2.57 1.37 -12.39
CA THR A 143 -2.14 2.73 -12.78
C THR A 143 -3.18 3.78 -12.44
N ALA A 144 -4.45 3.53 -12.77
CA ALA A 144 -5.54 4.44 -12.43
C ALA A 144 -5.65 4.64 -10.92
N GLY A 145 -5.57 3.55 -10.14
CA GLY A 145 -5.55 3.60 -8.67
C GLY A 145 -4.37 4.41 -8.13
N ALA A 146 -3.18 4.22 -8.69
CA ALA A 146 -1.99 4.97 -8.32
C ALA A 146 -2.12 6.47 -8.60
N LEU A 147 -2.69 6.84 -9.75
CA LEU A 147 -2.93 8.24 -10.13
C LEU A 147 -4.01 8.88 -9.26
N ILE A 148 -5.12 8.20 -9.01
CA ILE A 148 -6.17 8.66 -8.09
C ILE A 148 -5.57 8.90 -6.71
N PHE A 149 -4.79 7.95 -6.19
CA PHE A 149 -4.10 8.14 -4.92
C PHE A 149 -3.13 9.33 -4.96
N ALA A 150 -2.31 9.44 -6.01
CA ALA A 150 -1.33 10.50 -6.13
C ALA A 150 -1.96 11.90 -6.18
N ILE A 151 -3.14 12.04 -6.79
CA ILE A 151 -3.86 13.32 -6.90
C ILE A 151 -4.62 13.64 -5.62
N PHE A 152 -5.36 12.68 -5.07
CA PHE A 152 -6.31 12.91 -3.98
C PHE A 152 -5.77 12.63 -2.57
N ALA A 153 -4.62 11.96 -2.43
CA ALA A 153 -4.04 11.72 -1.10
C ALA A 153 -3.70 13.05 -0.40
N SER A 154 -3.99 13.11 0.89
CA SER A 154 -3.66 14.21 1.79
C SER A 154 -2.83 13.68 2.96
N GLY A 155 -1.82 14.45 3.37
CA GLY A 155 -0.95 14.12 4.51
C GLY A 155 -1.33 14.86 5.79
N GLU A 156 -2.49 15.52 5.82
CA GLU A 156 -2.98 16.28 6.96
C GLU A 156 -4.27 15.69 7.51
N VAL A 157 -4.44 15.81 8.83
CA VAL A 157 -5.67 15.38 9.52
C VAL A 157 -6.85 16.18 9.00
N GLN A 158 -7.87 15.48 8.51
CA GLN A 158 -9.06 16.09 7.96
C GLN A 158 -9.85 16.82 9.04
N THR A 159 -10.48 17.94 8.68
CA THR A 159 -11.19 18.82 9.62
C THR A 159 -12.33 18.14 10.37
N TRP A 160 -12.99 17.16 9.75
CA TRP A 160 -14.05 16.36 10.38
C TRP A 160 -13.50 15.29 11.35
N ALA A 161 -12.23 14.92 11.20
CA ALA A 161 -11.52 13.96 12.04
C ALA A 161 -10.74 14.63 13.18
N LYS A 162 -10.58 15.97 13.14
CA LYS A 162 -10.07 16.76 14.26
C LYS A 162 -11.09 16.69 15.40
N HIS A 163 -10.64 16.29 16.59
CA HIS A 163 -11.49 16.30 17.77
C HIS A 163 -12.03 17.72 17.98
N LYS A 164 -13.35 17.92 17.95
CA LYS A 164 -13.96 19.18 18.39
C LYS A 164 -13.78 19.28 19.91
N GLY A 165 -12.74 19.96 20.36
CA GLY A 165 -12.48 20.27 21.76
C GLY A 165 -11.87 19.11 22.54
N GLY A 166 -10.64 19.31 23.01
CA GLY A 166 -9.89 18.38 23.83
C GLY A 166 -8.42 18.66 23.62
N GLU A 167 -7.81 19.29 24.61
CA GLU A 167 -6.41 19.69 24.67
C GLU A 167 -5.44 18.59 24.23
N ALA A 168 -4.24 19.03 23.88
CA ALA A 168 -3.03 18.24 23.77
C ALA A 168 -3.04 17.01 24.70
N ALA A 169 -3.45 15.85 24.16
CA ALA A 169 -3.35 14.56 24.83
C ALA A 169 -1.89 14.06 24.95
N GLU A 170 -0.91 14.93 24.68
CA GLU A 170 0.52 14.66 24.86
C GLU A 170 1.21 15.65 25.83
N GLU A 171 0.46 16.58 26.47
CA GLU A 171 0.99 17.43 27.56
C GLU A 171 0.47 17.07 28.96
N LEU A 172 -0.62 16.31 29.07
CA LEU A 172 -1.29 16.07 30.36
C LEU A 172 -0.56 15.12 31.35
N PRO A 173 0.20 14.08 30.95
CA PRO A 173 0.87 13.25 31.95
C PRO A 173 2.12 13.90 32.55
N LEU A 174 2.72 14.91 31.90
CA LEU A 174 3.95 15.56 32.40
C LEU A 174 3.66 16.80 33.25
N LYS A 175 2.65 17.61 32.91
CA LYS A 175 2.27 18.75 33.74
C LYS A 175 1.66 18.34 35.08
N GLU A 176 0.84 17.27 35.11
CA GLU A 176 0.32 16.75 36.38
C GLU A 176 1.43 16.12 37.24
N ALA A 177 2.45 15.50 36.63
CA ALA A 177 3.62 14.98 37.34
C ALA A 177 4.51 16.10 37.91
N GLU A 178 4.74 17.17 37.15
CA GLU A 178 5.50 18.35 37.61
C GLU A 178 4.77 19.09 38.75
N ILE A 179 3.46 19.29 38.65
CA ILE A 179 2.67 19.98 39.69
C ILE A 179 2.61 19.17 41.00
N ASN A 180 2.60 17.83 40.93
CA ASN A 180 2.62 16.99 42.11
C ASN A 180 4.02 16.92 42.75
N LEU A 181 5.09 16.95 41.95
CA LEU A 181 6.47 17.05 42.45
C LEU A 181 6.72 18.38 43.18
N GLU A 182 6.17 19.50 42.69
CA GLU A 182 6.36 20.83 43.31
C GLU A 182 5.61 20.97 44.66
N LYS A 183 4.48 20.26 44.81
CA LYS A 183 3.69 20.22 46.06
C LYS A 183 4.31 19.36 47.15
N ASP A 184 5.12 18.36 46.80
CA ASP A 184 5.81 17.50 47.78
C ASP A 184 7.16 18.09 48.26
N THR A 185 7.62 19.19 47.65
CA THR A 185 8.88 19.88 48.00
C THR A 185 8.72 21.14 48.88
N HIS A 186 7.51 21.43 49.38
CA HIS A 186 7.23 22.52 50.32
C HIS A 186 6.42 22.04 51.53
#